data_AF-A0A0F9EZ54-F1
#
_entry.id   AF-A0A0F9EZ54-F1
#
_cell.length_a   1.000
_cell.length_b   1.000
_cell.length_c   1.000
_cell.angle_alpha   90.00
_cell.angle_beta   90.00
_cell.angle_gamma   90.00
#
_symmetry.space_group_name_H-M   'P 1'
#
loop_
_entity.id
_entity.type
_entity.pdbx_description
1 polymer ?
#
loop_
_entity_poly.entity_id
_entity_poly.type
_entity_poly.pdbx_seq_one_letter_code
_entity_poly.pdbx_strand_id
1 'polypeptide(L)' 'MAGLLVEKEIRYLHEAVSDPARPFVAILGGVKVSDKIKLISTLLGRVDRVVIGGAMAYTLLKAKGAAVGKSLVEEDQ' A
#
# COMPACT_ATOMS: atom_id res chain seq x y z
N MET A 1 -19.12 3.58 -24.93
CA MET A 1 -17.72 4.06 -24.94
C MET A 1 -17.42 4.62 -23.56
N ALA A 2 -16.36 4.17 -22.89
CA ALA A 2 -15.86 4.86 -21.70
C ALA A 2 -15.29 6.22 -22.14
N GLY A 3 -15.54 7.30 -21.39
CA GLY A 3 -15.05 8.62 -21.76
C GLY A 3 -13.52 8.67 -21.77
N LEU A 4 -12.94 9.59 -22.56
CA LEU A 4 -11.48 9.74 -22.74
C LEU A 4 -10.68 9.85 -21.42
N LEU A 5 -11.31 10.32 -20.34
CA LEU A 5 -10.70 10.41 -19.02
C LEU A 5 -10.62 9.04 -18.31
N VAL A 6 -11.71 8.26 -18.38
CA VAL A 6 -11.77 6.92 -17.81
C VAL A 6 -10.81 5.98 -18.53
N GLU A 7 -10.73 6.10 -19.86
CA GLU A 7 -9.78 5.33 -20.67
C GLU A 7 -8.32 5.65 -20.32
N LYS A 8 -7.98 6.92 -20.08
CA LYS A 8 -6.65 7.32 -19.61
C LYS A 8 -6.34 6.75 -18.24
N GLU A 9 -7.28 6.80 -17.30
CA GLU A 9 -7.10 6.29 -15.95
C GLU A 9 -6.88 4.77 -15.93
N ILE A 10 -7.69 4.02 -16.69
CA ILE A 10 -7.52 2.56 -16.84
C ILE A 10 -6.16 2.25 -17.46
N ARG A 11 -5.73 2.99 -18.48
CA ARG A 11 -4.41 2.79 -19.10
C ARG A 11 -3.27 3.03 -18.11
N TYR A 12 -3.29 4.14 -17.37
CA TYR A 12 -2.26 4.44 -16.37
C TYR A 12 -2.21 3.38 -15.26
N LEU A 13 -3.37 2.93 -14.77
CA LEU A 13 -3.44 1.87 -13.77
C LEU A 13 -2.90 0.55 -14.32
N HIS A 14 -3.23 0.21 -15.56
CA HIS A 14 -2.75 -1.01 -16.21
C HIS A 14 -1.24 -0.98 -16.42
N GLU A 15 -0.68 0.11 -16.95
CA GLU A 15 0.77 0.26 -17.15
C GLU A 15 1.53 0.22 -15.82
N ALA A 16 1.04 0.93 -14.81
CA ALA A 16 1.68 0.99 -13.48
C ALA A 16 1.61 -0.35 -12.71
N VAL A 17 0.70 -1.26 -13.06
CA VAL A 17 0.51 -2.52 -12.34
C VAL A 17 1.02 -3.72 -13.14
N SER A 18 0.86 -3.76 -14.46
CA SER A 18 1.21 -4.91 -15.31
C SER A 18 2.68 -4.97 -15.71
N ASP A 19 3.28 -3.84 -16.07
CA ASP A 19 4.71 -3.75 -16.42
C ASP A 19 5.29 -2.41 -15.95
N PRO A 20 5.46 -2.23 -14.63
CA PRO A 20 5.92 -0.95 -14.10
C PRO A 20 7.38 -0.70 -14.45
N ALA A 21 7.68 0.52 -14.87
CA ALA A 21 9.05 0.99 -14.97
C ALA A 21 9.75 0.87 -13.61
N ARG A 22 10.90 0.18 -13.58
CA ARG A 22 11.64 -0.08 -12.33
C ARG A 22 12.63 1.04 -12.02
N PRO A 23 12.84 1.39 -10.73
CA PRO A 23 12.27 0.74 -9.55
C PRO A 23 10.82 1.15 -9.27
N PHE A 24 9.93 0.18 -9.11
CA PHE A 24 8.54 0.39 -8.75
C PHE A 24 8.37 0.41 -7.24
N VAL A 25 7.98 1.58 -6.71
CA VAL A 25 7.83 1.78 -5.26
C VAL A 25 6.37 2.05 -4.92
N ALA A 26 5.78 1.21 -4.08
CA ALA A 26 4.44 1.44 -3.55
C ALA A 26 4.51 2.18 -2.21
N ILE A 27 3.77 3.28 -2.10
CA ILE A 27 3.62 4.04 -0.86
C ILE A 27 2.22 3.78 -0.30
N LEU A 28 2.16 3.23 0.91
CA LEU A 28 0.93 2.84 1.57
C LEU A 28 0.80 3.59 2.89
N GLY A 29 0.02 4.65 2.88
CA GLY A 29 -0.39 5.35 4.10
C GLY A 29 -1.76 4.87 4.57
N GLY A 30 -2.14 5.12 5.82
CA GLY A 30 -3.52 4.90 6.27
C GLY A 30 -3.64 4.74 7.78
N VAL A 31 -4.90 4.68 8.24
CA VAL A 31 -5.22 4.44 9.65
C VAL A 31 -5.27 2.93 9.94
N LYS A 32 -5.84 2.14 9.02
CA LYS A 32 -6.10 0.71 9.22
C LYS A 32 -5.32 -0.19 8.29
N VAL A 33 -4.62 -1.18 8.85
CA VAL A 33 -3.81 -2.16 8.07
C VAL A 33 -4.70 -3.20 7.40
N SER A 34 -5.75 -3.63 8.11
CA SER A 34 -6.70 -4.69 7.70
C SER A 34 -7.29 -4.45 6.30
N ASP A 35 -7.73 -3.22 6.03
CA ASP A 35 -8.31 -2.84 4.74
C ASP A 35 -7.31 -2.89 3.58
N LYS A 36 -6.01 -2.77 3.86
CA LYS A 36 -4.95 -2.66 2.83
C LYS A 36 -4.11 -3.92 2.68
N ILE A 37 -4.26 -4.93 3.54
CA ILE A 37 -3.54 -6.21 3.44
C ILE A 37 -3.75 -6.87 2.08
N LYS A 38 -4.99 -6.89 1.55
CA LYS A 38 -5.28 -7.47 0.22
C LYS A 38 -4.60 -6.73 -0.93
N LEU A 39 -4.49 -5.41 -0.80
CA LEU A 39 -3.79 -4.58 -1.78
C LEU A 39 -2.27 -4.81 -1.69
N ILE A 40 -1.74 -4.86 -0.47
CA ILE A 40 -0.34 -5.18 -0.20
C ILE A 40 0.05 -6.53 -0.81
N SER A 41 -0.72 -7.59 -0.53
CA SER A 41 -0.40 -8.94 -1.04
C SER A 41 -0.40 -9.02 -2.57
N THR A 42 -1.28 -8.26 -3.21
CA THR A 42 -1.32 -8.15 -4.68
C THR A 42 -0.12 -7.40 -5.24
N LEU A 43 0.31 -6.33 -4.55
CA LEU A 43 1.42 -5.48 -4.98
C LEU A 43 2.80 -6.07 -4.67
N LEU A 44 2.93 -6.84 -3.58
CA LEU A 44 4.20 -7.47 -3.15
C LEU A 44 4.83 -8.35 -4.24
N GLY A 45 4.03 -8.93 -5.13
CA GLY A 45 4.55 -9.71 -6.26
C GLY A 45 5.15 -8.87 -7.40
N ARG A 46 4.99 -7.54 -7.37
CA ARG A 46 5.34 -6.65 -8.50
C ARG A 46 6.22 -5.45 -8.11
N VAL A 47 6.14 -4.99 -6.87
CA VAL A 47 6.90 -3.84 -6.33
C VAL A 47 8.33 -4.23 -5.94
N ASP A 48 9.27 -3.31 -6.17
CA ASP A 48 10.65 -3.44 -5.69
C ASP A 48 10.78 -2.99 -4.23
N ARG A 49 10.02 -1.97 -3.83
CA ARG A 49 10.01 -1.44 -2.47
C ARG A 49 8.61 -1.04 -2.04
N VAL A 50 8.33 -1.22 -0.75
CA VAL A 50 7.10 -0.75 -0.12
C VAL A 50 7.47 0.22 1.00
N VAL A 51 6.86 1.39 0.98
CA VAL A 51 6.97 2.40 2.04
C VAL A 51 5.64 2.46 2.77
N ILE A 52 5.65 2.26 4.08
CA ILE A 52 4.43 2.30 4.90
C ILE A 52 4.49 3.51 5.83
N GLY A 53 3.43 4.31 5.82
CA GLY A 53 3.34 5.54 6.62
C GLY A 53 2.03 5.64 7.39
N GLY A 54 1.96 6.61 8.30
CA GLY A 54 0.77 6.85 9.13
C GLY A 54 0.61 5.83 10.27
N ALA A 55 -0.62 5.67 10.77
CA ALA A 55 -0.89 4.79 11.91
C ALA A 55 -0.55 3.32 11.63
N MET A 56 -0.74 2.90 10.37
CA MET A 56 -0.38 1.56 9.88
C MET A 56 1.09 1.20 10.10
N ALA A 57 2.00 2.19 10.00
CA ALA A 57 3.42 1.96 10.24
C ALA A 57 3.65 1.54 11.69
N TYR A 58 2.94 2.14 12.65
CA TYR A 58 3.06 1.79 14.07
C TYR A 58 2.51 0.40 14.37
N THR A 59 1.41 -0.02 13.72
CA THR A 59 0.90 -1.40 13.84
C THR A 59 1.95 -2.42 13.40
N LEU A 60 2.61 -2.22 12.25
CA LEU A 60 3.66 -3.13 11.78
C LEU A 60 4.94 -3.07 12.61
N LEU A 61 5.30 -1.89 13.11
CA LEU A 61 6.44 -1.74 14.03
C LEU A 61 6.17 -2.46 15.35
N LYS A 62 4.97 -2.33 15.92
CA LYS A 62 4.56 -3.05 17.12
C LYS A 62 4.48 -4.56 16.90
N ALA A 63 4.01 -5.02 15.74
CA ALA A 63 4.03 -6.44 15.37
C ALA A 63 5.46 -7.03 15.27
N LYS A 64 6.46 -6.19 14.97
CA LYS A 64 7.88 -6.56 15.00
C LYS A 64 8.53 -6.45 16.39
N GLY A 65 7.75 -6.17 17.43
CA GLY A 65 8.22 -6.01 18.81
C GLY A 65 8.85 -4.64 19.11
N ALA A 66 8.70 -3.65 18.23
CA ALA A 66 9.20 -2.30 18.50
C ALA A 66 8.25 -1.53 19.43
N ALA A 67 8.81 -0.72 20.33
CA ALA A 67 8.03 0.14 21.21
C ALA A 67 7.48 1.34 20.43
N VAL A 68 6.16 1.47 20.34
CA VAL A 68 5.48 2.57 19.62
C VAL A 68 4.74 3.55 20.55
N GLY A 69 4.89 3.40 21.87
CA GLY A 69 4.35 4.33 22.86
C GLY A 69 2.83 4.48 22.78
N LYS A 70 2.35 5.74 22.74
CA LYS A 70 0.93 6.11 22.64
C LYS A 70 0.42 6.24 21.20
N SER A 71 1.21 5.82 20.21
CA SER A 71 0.81 5.90 18.81
C SER A 71 -0.46 5.11 18.55
N LEU A 72 -1.27 5.57 17.60
CA LEU A 72 -2.47 4.87 17.15
C LEU A 72 -2.04 3.54 16.52
N VAL A 73 -2.35 2.46 17.21
CA VAL A 73 -2.09 1.09 16.78
C VAL A 73 -3.45 0.41 16.67
N GLU A 74 -3.69 -0.22 15.53
CA GLU A 74 -4.72 -1.25 15.48
C GLU A 74 -4.18 -2.48 16.21
N GLU A 75 -4.73 -2.77 17.40
CA GLU A 75 -4.43 -3.98 18.16
C GLU A 75 -5.32 -5.17 17.73
N ASP A 76 -6.13 -5.01 16.67
CA ASP A 76 -7.24 -5.92 16.41
C ASP A 76 -6.96 -7.07 15.43
N GLN A 77 -7.12 -8.27 16.03
CA GLN A 77 -7.37 -9.64 15.55
C GLN A 77 -6.25 -10.46 14.90
#